data_AF-A0A7U4GFY7-F1
#
_entry.id   AF-A0A7U4GFY7-F1
#
_cell.length_a   1.000
_cell.length_b   1.000
_cell.length_c   1.000
_cell.angle_alpha   90.00
_cell.angle_beta   90.00
_cell.angle_gamma   90.00
#
_symmetry.space_group_name_H-M   'P 1'
#
loop_
_entity.id
_entity.type
_entity.pdbx_description
1 polymer ?
#
loop_
_entity_poly.entity_id
_entity_poly.type
_entity_poly.pdbx_seq_one_letter_code
_entity_poly.pdbx_strand_id
1 'polypeptide(L)'
;MKFKEIKLSIKPLHNDVAQLSAENEVIGYAVKNKEANLPLASIVLPSGETLGDYHCMGCAIKAAAQHYIGIGEDEVIEANFSFGNNNVRNLLLAALLSSVVDDLTTQSRH
;
A
#
# COMPACT_ATOMS: atom_id res chain seq x y z
N MET A 1 -16.58 1.99 -24.36
CA MET A 1 -15.47 2.70 -23.67
C MET A 1 -14.31 1.74 -23.53
N LYS A 2 -13.07 2.14 -23.83
CA LYS A 2 -11.89 1.31 -23.58
C LYS A 2 -11.46 1.55 -22.13
N PHE A 3 -11.59 0.55 -21.28
CA PHE A 3 -11.08 0.61 -19.91
C PHE A 3 -9.55 0.49 -19.97
N LYS A 4 -8.82 1.48 -19.46
CA LYS A 4 -7.38 1.40 -19.29
C LYS A 4 -7.11 0.74 -17.94
N GLU A 5 -6.89 -0.57 -17.96
CA GLU A 5 -6.55 -1.30 -16.75
C GLU A 5 -5.08 -1.02 -16.40
N ILE A 6 -4.84 -0.43 -15.22
CA ILE A 6 -3.49 -0.11 -14.75
C ILE A 6 -3.18 -1.00 -13.58
N LYS A 7 -2.09 -1.76 -13.69
CA LYS A 7 -1.60 -2.60 -12.61
C LYS A 7 -0.82 -1.76 -11.62
N LEU A 8 -1.46 -1.44 -10.50
CA LEU A 8 -0.81 -0.82 -9.35
C LEU A 8 -0.14 -1.90 -8.49
N SER A 9 1.14 -1.71 -8.23
CA SER A 9 1.94 -2.52 -7.32
C SER A 9 2.34 -1.68 -6.11
N ILE A 10 2.12 -2.23 -4.92
CA ILE A 10 2.47 -1.58 -3.66
C ILE A 10 3.58 -2.40 -3.02
N LYS A 11 4.75 -1.79 -2.82
CA LYS A 11 5.90 -2.43 -2.19
C LYS A 11 6.20 -1.73 -0.87
N PRO A 12 6.07 -2.40 0.30
CA PRO A 12 6.49 -1.79 1.56
C PRO A 12 8.02 -1.59 1.54
N LEU A 13 8.46 -0.37 1.86
CA LEU A 13 9.88 -0.03 2.01
C LEU A 13 10.28 0.10 3.48
N HIS A 14 9.37 0.64 4.29
CA HIS A 14 9.52 0.83 5.73
C HIS A 14 8.16 0.63 6.41
N ASN A 15 8.14 0.50 7.74
CA ASN A 15 6.91 0.32 8.53
C ASN A 15 5.84 1.39 8.25
N ASP A 16 6.27 2.58 7.85
CA ASP A 16 5.41 3.73 7.60
C ASP A 16 5.50 4.25 6.16
N VAL A 17 6.22 3.55 5.27
CA VAL A 17 6.43 4.00 3.88
C VAL A 17 6.27 2.84 2.91
N ALA A 18 5.39 3.02 1.93
CA ALA A 18 5.18 2.09 0.83
C ALA A 18 5.44 2.78 -0.52
N GLN A 19 6.21 2.14 -1.39
CA GLN A 19 6.37 2.56 -2.77
C GLN A 19 5.16 2.14 -3.59
N LEU A 20 4.65 3.07 -4.40
CA LEU A 20 3.60 2.84 -5.39
C LEU A 20 4.23 2.80 -6.78
N SER A 21 3.91 1.75 -7.53
CA SER A 21 4.38 1.59 -8.90
C SER A 21 3.23 1.23 -9.85
N ALA A 22 3.26 1.77 -11.06
CA ALA A 22 2.35 1.43 -12.15
C ALA A 22 3.17 0.97 -13.35
N GLU A 23 2.84 -0.19 -13.94
CA GLU A 23 3.47 -0.67 -15.19
C GLU A 23 5.02 -0.63 -15.19
N ASN A 24 5.64 -0.81 -14.02
CA ASN A 24 7.09 -0.75 -13.72
C ASN A 24 7.69 0.65 -13.48
N GLU A 25 6.90 1.72 -13.49
CA GLU A 25 7.32 3.06 -13.09
C GLU A 25 6.94 3.35 -11.64
N VAL A 26 7.79 4.07 -10.90
CA VAL A 26 7.44 4.57 -9.56
C VAL A 26 6.58 5.81 -9.69
N ILE A 27 5.35 5.73 -9.22
CA ILE A 27 4.37 6.83 -9.32
C ILE A 27 4.28 7.64 -8.02
N GLY A 28 4.87 7.15 -6.94
CA GLY A 28 4.95 7.86 -5.68
C GLY A 28 5.24 6.96 -4.48
N TYR A 29 5.24 7.57 -3.31
CA TYR A 29 5.48 6.94 -2.02
C TYR A 29 4.34 7.31 -1.08
N ALA A 30 3.63 6.31 -0.59
CA ALA A 30 2.62 6.48 0.43
C ALA A 30 3.28 6.44 1.81
N VAL A 31 3.13 7.53 2.56
CA VAL A 31 3.70 7.71 3.89
C VAL A 31 2.57 7.72 4.91
N LYS A 32 2.68 6.93 5.96
CA LYS A 32 1.73 6.94 7.08
C LYS A 32 2.09 8.07 8.04
N ASN A 33 1.17 8.99 8.25
CA ASN A 33 1.36 10.07 9.21
C ASN A 33 1.12 9.55 10.64
N LYS A 34 2.01 9.94 11.54
CA LYS A 34 1.94 9.59 12.98
C LYS A 34 1.35 10.69 13.84
N GLU A 35 1.22 11.90 13.30
CA GLU A 35 0.64 13.02 14.02
C GLU A 35 -0.89 12.92 14.03
N ALA A 36 -1.48 13.06 15.21
CA ALA A 36 -2.93 13.00 15.38
C ALA A 36 -3.68 14.14 14.65
N ASN A 37 -2.97 15.21 14.28
CA ASN A 37 -3.52 16.38 13.59
C ASN A 37 -3.46 16.26 12.06
N LEU A 38 -2.77 15.25 11.52
CA LEU A 38 -2.64 15.04 10.08
C LEU A 38 -3.51 13.86 9.63
N PRO A 39 -4.08 13.93 8.41
CA PRO A 39 -4.73 12.78 7.79
C PRO A 39 -3.80 11.57 7.72
N LEU A 40 -4.35 10.37 7.81
CA LEU A 40 -3.61 9.11 8.04
C LEU A 40 -2.49 8.79 7.04
N ALA A 41 -2.57 9.29 5.80
CA ALA A 41 -1.59 8.99 4.78
C ALA A 41 -1.31 10.18 3.87
N SER A 42 -0.05 10.39 3.49
CA SER A 42 0.37 11.38 2.48
C SER A 42 0.97 10.67 1.28
N ILE A 43 0.89 11.30 0.10
CA ILE A 43 1.64 10.85 -1.08
C ILE A 43 2.77 11.83 -1.38
N VAL A 44 3.97 11.28 -1.51
CA VAL A 44 5.17 11.99 -1.99
C VAL A 44 5.51 11.47 -3.39
N LEU A 45 5.59 12.37 -4.36
CA LEU A 45 6.00 12.07 -5.72
C LEU A 45 7.52 11.81 -5.80
N PRO A 46 8.01 11.14 -6.86
CA PRO A 46 9.45 10.99 -7.09
C PRO A 46 10.20 12.34 -7.22
N SER A 47 9.50 13.40 -7.60
CA SER A 47 10.01 14.78 -7.64
C SER A 47 10.23 15.40 -6.26
N GLY A 48 9.72 14.77 -5.20
CA GLY A 48 9.71 15.31 -3.84
C GLY A 48 8.50 16.19 -3.52
N GLU A 49 7.64 16.48 -4.50
CA GLU A 49 6.38 17.19 -4.28
C GLU A 49 5.36 16.29 -3.59
N THR A 50 4.47 16.87 -2.79
CA THR A 50 3.40 16.13 -2.12
C THR A 50 2.07 16.35 -2.83
N LEU A 51 1.31 15.28 -3.08
CA LEU A 51 -0.08 15.42 -3.57
C LEU A 51 -1.07 15.81 -2.46
N GLY A 52 -0.59 15.88 -1.22
CA GLY A 52 -1.37 16.25 -0.05
C GLY A 52 -1.58 15.10 0.92
N ASP A 53 -2.44 15.36 1.89
CA ASP A 53 -2.75 14.46 2.99
C ASP A 53 -4.16 13.90 2.85
N TYR A 54 -4.30 12.60 3.06
CA TYR A 54 -5.51 11.84 2.83
C TYR A 54 -5.95 11.09 4.08
N HIS A 55 -7.27 11.02 4.26
CA HIS A 55 -7.87 10.41 5.45
C HIS A 55 -7.65 8.89 5.53
N CYS A 56 -7.19 8.22 4.47
CA CYS A 56 -6.80 6.81 4.48
C CYS A 56 -5.80 6.50 3.36
N MET A 57 -5.08 5.38 3.50
CA MET A 57 -4.18 4.87 2.46
C MET A 57 -4.88 4.64 1.11
N GLY A 58 -6.15 4.22 1.12
CA GLY A 58 -6.91 4.00 -0.12
C GLY A 58 -7.09 5.28 -0.95
N CYS A 59 -7.43 6.39 -0.28
CA CYS A 59 -7.55 7.70 -0.93
C CYS A 59 -6.21 8.22 -1.44
N ALA A 60 -5.15 8.01 -0.66
CA ALA A 60 -3.78 8.36 -1.05
C ALA A 60 -3.37 7.61 -2.33
N ILE A 61 -3.56 6.29 -2.37
CA ILE A 61 -3.20 5.47 -3.54
C ILE A 61 -4.05 5.86 -4.76
N LYS A 62 -5.34 6.15 -4.56
CA LYS A 62 -6.23 6.61 -5.65
C LYS A 62 -5.74 7.93 -6.24
N ALA A 63 -5.34 8.88 -5.40
CA ALA A 63 -4.82 10.17 -5.86
C ALA A 63 -3.50 10.02 -6.62
N ALA A 64 -2.59 9.15 -6.16
CA ALA A 64 -1.36 8.83 -6.89
C ALA A 64 -1.66 8.23 -8.28
N ALA A 65 -2.65 7.34 -8.36
CA ALA A 65 -3.09 6.76 -9.62
C ALA A 65 -3.74 7.81 -10.53
N GLN A 66 -4.62 8.69 -10.00
CA GLN A 66 -5.23 9.78 -10.77
C GLN A 66 -4.18 10.72 -11.35
N HIS A 67 -3.19 11.11 -10.54
CA HIS A 67 -2.08 11.95 -10.96
C HIS A 67 -1.27 11.29 -12.10
N TYR A 68 -0.94 10.00 -11.97
CA TYR A 68 -0.21 9.25 -13.00
C TYR A 68 -0.97 9.14 -14.33
N ILE A 69 -2.29 9.00 -14.29
CA ILE A 69 -3.11 8.85 -15.51
C ILE A 69 -3.44 10.21 -16.13
N GLY A 70 -3.19 11.31 -15.42
CA GLY A 70 -3.53 12.67 -15.87
C GLY A 70 -5.04 12.93 -15.90
N ILE A 71 -5.79 12.22 -15.06
CA ILE A 71 -7.25 12.33 -14.97
C ILE A 71 -7.61 13.21 -13.76
N GLY A 72 -8.38 14.28 -14.00
CA GLY A 72 -8.88 15.17 -12.95
C GLY A 72 -9.86 14.47 -12.00
N GLU A 73 -10.11 15.08 -10.83
CA GLU A 73 -10.90 14.50 -9.73
C GLU A 73 -12.32 14.03 -10.11
N ASP A 74 -12.85 14.45 -11.27
CA ASP A 74 -14.23 14.22 -11.73
C ASP A 74 -14.48 12.90 -12.49
N GLU A 75 -13.46 12.11 -12.82
CA GLU A 75 -13.68 10.80 -13.48
C GLU A 75 -13.56 9.62 -12.50
N VAL A 76 -14.60 8.79 -12.49
CA VAL A 76 -14.75 7.64 -11.59
C VAL A 76 -13.76 6.54 -11.97
N ILE A 77 -12.64 6.47 -11.25
CA ILE A 77 -11.75 5.31 -11.29
C ILE A 77 -12.35 4.20 -10.41
N GLU A 78 -12.82 3.12 -11.03
CA GLU A 78 -13.03 1.83 -10.36
C GLU A 78 -11.66 1.20 -10.05
N ALA A 79 -11.05 1.62 -8.95
CA ALA A 79 -9.86 0.98 -8.43
C ALA A 79 -10.28 -0.34 -7.74
N ASN A 80 -10.28 -1.43 -8.50
CA ASN A 80 -10.39 -2.78 -7.93
C ASN A 80 -9.08 -3.11 -7.22
N PHE A 81 -8.97 -2.69 -5.96
CA PHE A 81 -7.91 -3.15 -5.07
C PHE A 81 -8.15 -4.63 -4.75
N SER A 82 -7.62 -5.51 -5.58
CA SER A 82 -7.43 -6.90 -5.18
C SER A 82 -6.29 -6.94 -4.16
N PHE A 83 -6.62 -6.71 -2.90
CA PHE A 83 -5.84 -7.29 -1.81
C PHE A 83 -5.85 -8.78 -2.08
N GLY A 84 -4.69 -9.33 -2.45
CA GLY A 84 -4.55 -10.75 -2.72
C GLY A 84 -5.27 -11.52 -1.63
N ASN A 85 -6.21 -12.38 -2.04
CA ASN A 85 -7.00 -13.19 -1.14
C ASN A 85 -6.05 -14.13 -0.40
N ASN A 86 -5.41 -13.63 0.64
CA ASN A 86 -4.62 -14.40 1.57
C ASN A 86 -5.65 -15.26 2.27
N ASN A 87 -5.91 -16.44 1.68
CA ASN A 87 -6.80 -17.45 2.23
C ASN A 87 -6.53 -17.49 3.72
N VAL A 88 -7.54 -17.21 4.55
CA VAL A 88 -7.42 -17.17 6.01
C VAL A 88 -6.69 -18.42 6.54
N ARG A 89 -6.85 -19.55 5.84
CA ARG A 89 -6.10 -20.80 6.02
C ARG A 89 -4.57 -20.63 5.99
N ASN A 90 -4.03 -19.90 5.01
CA ASN A 90 -2.60 -19.66 4.86
C ASN A 90 -2.08 -18.72 5.96
N LEU A 91 -2.88 -17.74 6.39
CA LEU A 91 -2.53 -16.88 7.53
C LEU A 91 -2.55 -17.67 8.84
N LEU A 92 -3.54 -18.54 9.04
CA LEU A 92 -3.62 -19.43 10.20
C LEU A 92 -2.43 -20.40 10.24
N LEU A 93 -2.08 -20.98 9.09
CA LEU A 93 -0.95 -21.89 8.97
C LEU A 93 0.37 -21.18 9.25
N ALA A 94 0.57 -19.97 8.72
CA ALA A 94 1.75 -19.16 9.02
C ALA A 94 1.86 -18.85 10.51
N ALA A 95 0.76 -18.48 11.17
CA ALA A 95 0.73 -18.20 12.61
C ALA A 95 1.04 -19.44 13.47
N LEU A 96 0.54 -20.62 13.07
CA LEU A 96 0.85 -21.89 13.74
C LEU A 96 2.32 -22.27 13.57
N LEU A 97 2.86 -22.13 12.36
CA LEU A 97 4.27 -22.42 12.08
C LEU A 97 5.20 -21.47 12.82
N SER A 98 4.89 -20.17 12.91
CA SER A 98 5.68 -19.24 13.72
C SER A 98 5.67 -19.61 15.20
N SER A 99 4.51 -19.99 15.75
CA SER A 99 4.41 -20.41 17.16
C SER A 99 5.26 -21.65 17.46
N VAL A 100 5.37 -22.58 16.51
CA VAL A 100 6.20 -23.79 16.68
C VAL A 100 7.69 -23.45 16.59
N VAL A 101 8.08 -22.54 15.68
CA VAL A 101 9.46 -22.07 15.56
C VAL A 101 9.89 -21.28 16.80
N ASP A 102 9.02 -20.44 17.36
CA ASP A 102 9.29 -19.72 18.60
C ASP A 102 9.47 -20.68 19.78
N ASP A 103 8.68 -21.75 19.87
CA ASP A 103 8.82 -22.75 20.94
C ASP A 103 10.13 -23.55 20.80
N LEU A 104 10.50 -23.95 19.57
CA LEU A 104 11.77 -24.62 19.28
C LEU A 104 13.00 -23.74 19.60
N THR A 105 12.94 -22.45 19.26
CA THR A 105 14.04 -21.51 19.55
C THR A 105 14.13 -21.14 21.03
N THR A 106 13.02 -21.26 21.78
CA THR A 106 13.00 -21.09 23.23
C THR A 106 13.57 -22.30 23.95
N GLN A 107 13.28 -23.52 23.48
CA GLN A 107 13.88 -24.75 24.03
C GLN A 107 15.38 -24.88 23.73
N SER A 108 15.88 -24.38 22.59
CA SER A 108 17.31 -24.45 22.25
C SER A 108 18.20 -23.49 23.06
N ARG A 109 17.61 -22.59 23.85
CA ARG A 109 18.31 -21.57 24.66
C ARG A 109 18.42 -21.93 26.14
N HIS A 110 17.95 -23.11 26.53
CA HIS A 110 18.18 -23.73 27.84
C HIS A 110 19.06 -24.97 27.72
#